data_AF-A0A0D9Z7A9-F1
#
_entry.id   AF-A0A0D9Z7A9-F1
#
_cell.length_a   1.000
_cell.length_b   1.000
_cell.length_c   1.000
_cell.angle_alpha   90.00
_cell.angle_beta   90.00
_cell.angle_gamma   90.00
#
_symmetry.space_group_name_H-M   'P 1'
#
loop_
_entity.id
_entity.type
_entity.pdbx_description
1 polymer ?
#
loop_
_entity_poly.entity_id
_entity_poly.type
_entity_poly.pdbx_seq_one_letter_code
_entity_poly.pdbx_strand_id
1 'polypeptide(L)'
;MASASCTAPKTAPEFHPTVWGDFFINYEPQPLQACMLRPEKWMRERSDQLRKDVSQLFDAFDDVFNKFKHRDESFIIDITNDPKGLLSLYNAANLLTHNEEALQEAILFSRHHLELMKSNLKSPLAEQVSRALQIPLSRTLKRVEALSYILEYNVHEQRYNPLILELAKLDFNLLQHIHQRELKTITQWWEDLSNDIGLDYIRDRIVECYFWSYSMYFEEEYTRARMILAKFFMLTSLLDDTYDTHATLEECRKLNVAIQSWDESDISVLPDYLKNFFLKVMSNFVEFENELEPHIRHRNAYIRKVSIWSAVAPPALPRSASLPILSWLLPLATVRRCRARG
;
A
#
# COMPACT_ATOMS: atom_id res chain seq x y z
N MET A 1 -32.01 0.41 -59.83
CA MET A 1 -32.26 1.42 -58.79
C MET A 1 -32.56 0.69 -57.49
N ALA A 2 -31.71 0.96 -56.49
CA ALA A 2 -31.77 0.70 -55.04
C ALA A 2 -32.55 -0.52 -54.50
N SER A 3 -31.78 -1.50 -53.99
CA SER A 3 -32.20 -2.58 -53.11
C SER A 3 -32.27 -2.13 -51.64
N ALA A 4 -33.23 -2.69 -50.92
CA ALA A 4 -33.53 -2.43 -49.52
C ALA A 4 -32.38 -2.79 -48.56
N SER A 5 -32.18 -1.94 -47.54
CA SER A 5 -31.32 -2.16 -46.39
C SER A 5 -32.13 -2.82 -45.27
N CYS A 6 -31.78 -4.06 -44.92
CA CYS A 6 -32.22 -4.70 -43.68
C CYS A 6 -31.06 -4.67 -42.67
N THR A 7 -31.20 -3.84 -41.64
CA THR A 7 -30.29 -3.80 -40.49
C THR A 7 -30.55 -5.00 -39.57
N ALA A 8 -29.53 -5.83 -39.35
CA ALA A 8 -29.56 -6.91 -38.37
C ALA A 8 -29.59 -6.38 -36.92
N PRO A 9 -30.22 -7.08 -35.96
CA PRO A 9 -30.20 -6.68 -34.56
C PRO A 9 -28.81 -6.90 -33.97
N LYS A 10 -28.28 -5.89 -33.28
CA LYS A 10 -27.05 -6.02 -32.48
C LYS A 10 -27.33 -6.94 -31.30
N THR A 11 -26.66 -8.10 -31.25
CA THR A 11 -26.59 -8.93 -30.05
C THR A 11 -25.86 -8.16 -28.95
N ALA A 12 -26.47 -8.09 -27.77
CA ALA A 12 -25.83 -7.53 -26.58
C ALA A 12 -24.58 -8.39 -26.24
N PRO A 13 -23.48 -7.79 -25.79
CA PRO A 13 -22.33 -8.56 -25.33
C PRO A 13 -22.74 -9.42 -24.13
N GLU A 14 -22.61 -10.75 -24.26
CA GLU A 14 -22.68 -11.67 -23.13
C GLU A 14 -21.46 -11.43 -22.25
N PHE A 15 -21.66 -10.74 -21.13
CA PHE A 15 -20.67 -10.68 -20.08
C PHE A 15 -20.59 -12.05 -19.42
N HIS A 16 -19.39 -12.62 -19.32
CA HIS A 16 -19.17 -13.83 -18.53
C HIS A 16 -19.63 -13.58 -17.07
N PRO A 17 -20.28 -14.57 -16.42
CA PRO A 17 -20.65 -14.45 -15.02
C PRO A 17 -19.42 -14.12 -14.20
N THR A 18 -19.58 -13.27 -13.18
CA THR A 18 -18.48 -12.98 -12.26
C THR A 18 -17.96 -14.30 -11.68
N VAL A 19 -16.67 -14.39 -11.33
CA VAL A 19 -16.11 -15.59 -10.67
C VAL A 19 -16.74 -15.83 -9.27
N TRP A 20 -17.48 -14.84 -8.78
CA TRP A 20 -18.31 -14.97 -7.60
C TRP A 20 -19.70 -15.54 -7.91
N GLY A 21 -20.11 -15.62 -9.18
CA GLY A 21 -21.48 -15.92 -9.59
C GLY A 21 -22.46 -15.02 -8.85
N ASP A 22 -23.46 -15.67 -8.25
CA ASP A 22 -24.44 -15.05 -7.36
C ASP A 22 -24.02 -15.17 -5.88
N PHE A 23 -22.75 -15.47 -5.56
CA PHE A 23 -22.28 -15.67 -4.19
C PHE A 23 -22.68 -14.53 -3.27
N PHE A 24 -22.52 -13.27 -3.69
CA PHE A 24 -22.91 -12.12 -2.89
C PHE A 24 -24.44 -11.90 -2.85
N ILE A 25 -25.18 -12.44 -3.82
CA ILE A 25 -26.65 -12.42 -3.85
C ILE A 25 -27.21 -13.49 -2.89
N ASN A 26 -26.51 -14.63 -2.78
CA ASN A 26 -26.89 -15.79 -1.97
C ASN A 26 -26.06 -15.91 -0.68
N TYR A 27 -25.28 -14.90 -0.32
CA TYR A 27 -24.43 -14.92 0.87
C TYR A 27 -25.29 -14.75 2.12
N GLU A 28 -25.48 -15.84 2.87
CA GLU A 28 -26.07 -15.78 4.20
C GLU A 28 -24.95 -15.71 5.27
N PRO A 29 -24.86 -14.61 6.04
CA PRO A 29 -23.85 -14.46 7.07
C PRO A 29 -24.08 -15.41 8.26
N GLN A 30 -22.99 -15.86 8.90
CA GLN A 30 -23.05 -16.79 10.04
C GLN A 30 -23.66 -16.15 11.31
N PRO A 31 -24.09 -16.93 12.33
CA PRO A 31 -24.80 -16.41 13.50
C PRO A 31 -24.06 -15.33 14.32
N LEU A 32 -22.72 -15.32 14.33
CA LEU A 32 -21.93 -14.24 14.93
C LEU A 32 -21.96 -12.93 14.13
N GLN A 33 -22.38 -12.99 12.86
CA GLN A 33 -22.65 -11.88 11.96
C GLN A 33 -24.15 -11.53 11.90
N ALA A 34 -24.99 -12.05 12.82
CA ALA A 34 -26.44 -11.79 12.85
C ALA A 34 -26.82 -10.31 13.00
N CYS A 35 -25.91 -9.42 13.37
CA CYS A 35 -26.08 -7.97 13.24
C CYS A 35 -26.28 -7.52 11.78
N MET A 36 -25.86 -8.32 10.80
CA MET A 36 -26.09 -8.15 9.36
C MET A 36 -27.43 -8.72 8.86
N LEU A 37 -28.21 -9.42 9.70
CA LEU A 37 -29.60 -9.82 9.37
C LEU A 37 -30.61 -8.66 9.57
N ARG A 38 -30.11 -7.48 9.96
CA ARG A 38 -30.91 -6.27 10.09
C ARG A 38 -31.11 -5.66 8.70
N PRO A 39 -32.26 -5.01 8.42
CA PRO A 39 -32.46 -4.34 7.14
C PRO A 39 -31.30 -3.39 6.83
N GLU A 40 -30.85 -3.31 5.57
CA GLU A 40 -29.75 -2.42 5.15
C GLU A 40 -29.93 -1.00 5.67
N LYS A 41 -31.17 -0.50 5.65
CA LYS A 41 -31.57 0.79 6.21
C LYS A 41 -31.15 0.94 7.68
N TRP A 42 -31.39 -0.07 8.51
CA TRP A 42 -30.97 -0.07 9.92
C TRP A 42 -29.45 -0.07 10.06
N MET A 43 -28.73 -0.84 9.22
CA MET A 43 -27.26 -0.87 9.28
C MET A 43 -26.65 0.48 8.89
N ARG A 44 -27.21 1.16 7.88
CA ARG A 44 -26.82 2.52 7.49
C ARG A 44 -27.11 3.51 8.61
N GLU A 45 -28.33 3.52 9.13
CA GLU A 45 -28.74 4.38 10.26
C GLU A 45 -27.86 4.15 11.49
N ARG A 46 -27.58 2.89 11.84
CA ARG A 46 -26.72 2.55 12.98
C ARG A 46 -25.27 2.92 12.72
N SER A 47 -24.76 2.74 11.50
CA SER A 47 -23.41 3.15 11.11
C SER A 47 -23.26 4.68 11.18
N ASP A 48 -24.24 5.43 10.69
CA ASP A 48 -24.23 6.89 10.75
C ASP A 48 -24.36 7.39 12.20
N GLN A 49 -25.18 6.72 13.02
CA GLN A 49 -25.25 7.02 14.46
C GLN A 49 -23.92 6.73 15.14
N LEU A 50 -23.32 5.56 14.90
CA LEU A 50 -22.02 5.21 15.48
C LEU A 50 -20.91 6.14 15.00
N ARG A 51 -20.93 6.59 13.75
CA ARG A 51 -20.00 7.62 13.26
C ARG A 51 -20.17 8.93 14.02
N LYS A 52 -21.41 9.36 14.29
CA LYS A 52 -21.67 10.54 15.13
C LYS A 52 -21.22 10.34 16.57
N ASP A 53 -21.53 9.20 17.18
CA ASP A 53 -21.13 8.86 18.55
C ASP A 53 -19.60 8.82 18.69
N VAL A 54 -18.92 8.22 17.71
CA VAL A 54 -17.46 8.17 17.63
C VAL A 54 -16.87 9.55 17.37
N SER A 55 -17.47 10.36 16.49
CA SER A 55 -17.08 11.76 16.30
C SER A 55 -17.19 12.53 17.60
N GLN A 56 -18.29 12.42 18.35
CA GLN A 56 -18.46 13.10 19.64
C GLN A 56 -17.44 12.67 20.69
N LEU A 57 -17.00 11.39 20.66
CA LEU A 57 -15.90 10.94 21.50
C LEU A 57 -14.59 11.64 21.12
N PHE A 58 -14.34 11.88 19.83
CA PHE A 58 -13.18 12.63 19.34
C PHE A 58 -13.32 14.16 19.50
N ASP A 59 -14.51 14.74 19.41
CA ASP A 59 -14.76 16.16 19.68
C ASP A 59 -14.44 16.49 21.16
N ALA A 60 -14.64 15.53 22.08
CA ALA A 60 -14.18 15.65 23.46
C ALA A 60 -12.63 15.64 23.59
N PHE A 61 -11.91 15.13 22.58
CA PHE A 61 -10.45 15.22 22.45
C PHE A 61 -9.97 16.48 21.70
N ASP A 62 -10.78 17.08 20.82
CA ASP A 62 -10.47 18.39 20.19
C ASP A 62 -10.28 19.50 21.23
N ASP A 63 -10.93 19.37 22.39
CA ASP A 63 -10.72 20.24 23.56
C ASP A 63 -9.28 20.19 24.12
N VAL A 64 -8.48 19.18 23.76
CA VAL A 64 -7.06 19.12 24.12
C VAL A 64 -6.24 20.16 23.34
N PHE A 65 -6.57 20.42 22.08
CA PHE A 65 -5.86 21.41 21.26
C PHE A 65 -6.33 22.85 21.54
N ASN A 66 -7.60 23.02 21.92
CA ASN A 66 -8.14 24.32 22.32
C ASN A 66 -7.45 24.91 23.56
N LYS A 67 -6.80 24.08 24.40
CA LYS A 67 -5.96 24.56 25.51
C LYS A 67 -4.74 25.37 25.05
N PHE A 68 -4.32 25.20 23.80
CA PHE A 68 -3.24 25.96 23.19
C PHE A 68 -3.74 27.16 22.37
N LYS A 69 -5.04 27.47 22.46
CA LYS A 69 -5.66 28.63 21.81
C LYS A 69 -6.17 29.63 22.85
N HIS A 70 -6.13 30.90 22.51
CA HIS A 70 -6.80 31.99 23.21
C HIS A 70 -8.31 31.95 22.93
N ARG A 71 -9.08 32.79 23.65
CA ARG A 71 -10.55 32.89 23.47
C ARG A 71 -10.96 33.45 22.10
N ASP A 72 -10.03 34.06 21.37
CA ASP A 72 -10.21 34.53 19.99
C ASP A 72 -9.76 33.50 18.95
N GLU A 73 -9.57 32.24 19.38
CA GLU A 73 -9.15 31.08 18.56
C GLU A 73 -7.71 31.16 18.02
N SER A 74 -6.95 32.20 18.36
CA SER A 74 -5.52 32.32 18.02
C SER A 74 -4.65 31.41 18.89
N PHE A 75 -3.56 30.85 18.34
CA PHE A 75 -2.63 30.03 19.11
C PHE A 75 -1.84 30.85 20.14
N ILE A 76 -1.60 30.28 21.32
CA ILE A 76 -0.84 30.91 22.41
C ILE A 76 0.60 31.17 21.96
N ILE A 77 1.04 32.43 22.00
CA ILE A 77 2.37 32.86 21.53
C ILE A 77 3.50 32.13 22.26
N ASP A 78 3.35 31.74 23.52
CA ASP A 78 4.41 31.05 24.27
C ASP A 78 4.84 29.72 23.63
N ILE A 79 3.94 29.03 22.90
CA ILE A 79 4.27 27.80 22.17
C ILE A 79 5.27 28.07 21.02
N THR A 80 5.32 29.30 20.50
CA THR A 80 6.23 29.65 19.38
C THR A 80 7.69 29.63 19.78
N ASN A 81 7.98 29.59 21.09
CA ASN A 81 9.34 29.48 21.62
C ASN A 81 9.71 28.04 22.06
N ASP A 82 8.77 27.09 21.96
CA ASP A 82 9.00 25.68 22.28
C ASP A 82 9.09 24.82 21.01
N PRO A 83 10.31 24.61 20.46
CA PRO A 83 10.48 23.79 19.26
C PRO A 83 10.01 22.34 19.43
N LYS A 84 10.09 21.78 20.64
CA LYS A 84 9.68 20.39 20.90
C LYS A 84 8.15 20.27 20.96
N GLY A 85 7.50 21.24 21.61
CA GLY A 85 6.05 21.38 21.61
C GLY A 85 5.49 21.55 20.21
N LEU A 86 6.08 22.43 19.39
CA LEU A 86 5.67 22.65 18.00
C LEU A 86 5.87 21.40 17.13
N LEU A 87 7.00 20.70 17.26
CA LEU A 87 7.23 19.45 16.53
C LEU A 87 6.21 18.37 16.92
N SER A 88 5.87 18.28 18.20
CA SER A 88 4.85 17.34 18.70
C SER A 88 3.46 17.69 18.16
N LEU A 89 3.10 18.98 18.19
CA LEU A 89 1.85 19.49 17.62
C LEU A 89 1.77 19.21 16.11
N TYR A 90 2.84 19.49 15.37
CA TYR A 90 2.92 19.22 13.94
C TYR A 90 2.71 17.74 13.63
N ASN A 91 3.40 16.85 14.35
CA ASN A 91 3.29 15.41 14.14
C ASN A 91 1.89 14.88 14.49
N ALA A 92 1.30 15.35 15.60
CA ALA A 92 -0.04 14.96 16.02
C ALA A 92 -1.11 15.46 15.04
N ALA A 93 -1.03 16.73 14.61
CA ALA A 93 -1.99 17.31 13.69
C ALA A 93 -1.93 16.65 12.30
N ASN A 94 -0.79 16.09 11.89
CA ASN A 94 -0.67 15.28 10.66
C ASN A 94 -1.34 13.89 10.73
N LEU A 95 -2.02 13.56 11.84
CA LEU A 95 -2.95 12.43 11.95
C LEU A 95 -4.41 12.81 11.61
N LEU A 96 -4.65 14.07 11.18
CA LEU A 96 -6.00 14.55 10.89
C LEU A 96 -6.80 13.62 9.98
N THR A 97 -8.11 13.63 10.21
CA THR A 97 -9.12 13.03 9.35
C THR A 97 -9.90 14.11 8.58
N HIS A 98 -11.06 13.76 8.03
CA HIS A 98 -11.85 14.68 7.22
C HIS A 98 -12.57 15.72 8.08
N ASN A 99 -12.57 16.98 7.63
CA ASN A 99 -13.29 18.11 8.23
C ASN A 99 -12.79 18.57 9.62
N GLU A 100 -11.53 18.30 9.96
CA GLU A 100 -10.90 18.78 11.22
C GLU A 100 -10.13 20.10 10.98
N GLU A 101 -10.85 21.22 10.86
CA GLU A 101 -10.27 22.54 10.55
C GLU A 101 -9.22 22.98 11.58
N ALA A 102 -9.45 22.70 12.87
CA ALA A 102 -8.52 23.03 13.94
C ALA A 102 -7.14 22.36 13.76
N LEU A 103 -7.10 21.11 13.27
CA LEU A 103 -5.84 20.41 12.99
C LEU A 103 -5.17 20.91 11.71
N GLN A 104 -5.95 21.32 10.70
CA GLN A 104 -5.39 21.97 9.51
C GLN A 104 -4.68 23.28 9.87
N GLU A 105 -5.30 24.10 10.71
CA GLU A 105 -4.69 25.32 11.26
C GLU A 105 -3.44 24.97 12.08
N ALA A 106 -3.50 23.95 12.94
CA ALA A 106 -2.37 23.52 13.75
C ALA A 106 -1.17 23.08 12.88
N ILE A 107 -1.40 22.40 11.76
CA ILE A 107 -0.32 22.04 10.80
C ILE A 107 0.32 23.30 10.23
N LEU A 108 -0.49 24.26 9.74
CA LEU A 108 0.02 25.47 9.12
C LEU A 108 0.82 26.32 10.12
N PHE A 109 0.25 26.51 11.31
CA PHE A 109 0.86 27.24 12.41
C PHE A 109 2.20 26.61 12.85
N SER A 110 2.18 25.32 13.20
CA SER A 110 3.38 24.62 13.66
C SER A 110 4.46 24.54 12.59
N ARG A 111 4.11 24.26 11.33
CA ARG A 111 5.05 24.29 10.20
C ARG A 111 5.73 25.65 10.07
N HIS A 112 4.95 26.73 10.06
CA HIS A 112 5.48 28.08 9.90
C HIS A 112 6.52 28.42 10.96
N HIS A 113 6.20 28.18 12.24
CA HIS A 113 7.12 28.48 13.33
C HIS A 113 8.35 27.56 13.32
N LEU A 114 8.19 26.27 13.02
CA LEU A 114 9.31 25.34 12.88
C LEU A 114 10.27 25.75 11.75
N GLU A 115 9.76 26.24 10.62
CA GLU A 115 10.59 26.76 9.52
C GLU A 115 11.39 27.99 9.94
N LEU A 116 10.78 28.93 10.67
CA LEU A 116 11.44 30.15 11.14
C LEU A 116 12.60 29.86 12.09
N MET A 117 12.46 28.88 12.98
CA MET A 117 13.49 28.57 13.99
C MET A 117 14.50 27.53 13.52
N LYS A 118 14.26 26.82 12.42
CA LYS A 118 15.05 25.68 11.93
C LYS A 118 16.56 25.94 11.93
N SER A 119 17.00 27.12 11.46
CA SER A 119 18.43 27.48 11.37
C SER A 119 19.10 27.69 12.72
N ASN A 120 18.32 27.93 13.78
CA ASN A 120 18.81 28.27 15.12
C ASN A 120 18.74 27.08 16.09
N LEU A 121 18.18 25.95 15.66
CA LEU A 121 18.08 24.74 16.46
C LEU A 121 19.43 24.02 16.54
N LYS A 122 19.69 23.38 17.68
CA LYS A 122 20.87 22.52 17.87
C LYS A 122 20.51 21.06 17.58
N SER A 123 21.52 20.28 17.18
CA SER A 123 21.38 18.83 17.04
C SER A 123 20.99 18.16 18.36
N PRO A 124 20.15 17.10 18.38
CA PRO A 124 19.52 16.43 17.24
C PRO A 124 18.16 17.04 16.83
N LEU A 125 17.69 18.07 17.54
CA LEU A 125 16.36 18.62 17.31
C LEU A 125 16.24 19.31 15.94
N ALA A 126 17.32 19.93 15.46
CA ALA A 126 17.37 20.50 14.12
C ALA A 126 17.10 19.45 13.02
N GLU A 127 17.70 18.26 13.16
CA GLU A 127 17.56 17.14 12.24
C GLU A 127 16.16 16.54 12.31
N GLN A 128 15.61 16.36 13.53
CA GLN A 128 14.23 15.91 13.73
C GLN A 128 13.21 16.84 13.08
N VAL A 129 13.35 18.15 13.30
CA VAL A 129 12.49 19.16 12.67
C VAL A 129 12.65 19.13 11.15
N SER A 130 13.88 19.03 10.65
CA SER A 130 14.12 18.95 9.20
C SER A 130 13.46 17.73 8.56
N ARG A 131 13.55 16.55 9.19
CA ARG A 131 12.91 15.32 8.69
C ARG A 131 11.40 15.43 8.71
N ALA A 132 10.81 15.87 9.82
CA ALA A 132 9.35 16.00 9.95
C ALA A 132 8.75 17.00 8.95
N LEU A 133 9.44 18.12 8.68
CA LEU A 133 9.00 19.07 7.67
C LEU A 133 9.09 18.52 6.24
N GLN A 134 10.04 17.63 5.96
CA GLN A 134 10.16 16.96 4.66
C GLN A 134 9.08 15.88 4.48
N ILE A 135 8.94 14.98 5.47
CA ILE A 135 7.92 13.94 5.51
C ILE A 135 7.37 13.91 6.95
N PRO A 136 6.08 14.24 7.16
CA PRO A 136 5.47 14.16 8.48
C PRO A 136 5.62 12.78 9.10
N LEU A 137 5.82 12.71 10.42
CA LEU A 137 6.05 11.45 11.13
C LEU A 137 4.99 10.39 10.86
N SER A 138 3.72 10.79 10.73
CA SER A 138 2.60 9.89 10.41
C SER A 138 2.71 9.20 9.04
N ARG A 139 3.55 9.71 8.14
CA ARG A 139 3.80 9.21 6.78
C ARG A 139 5.19 8.63 6.61
N THR A 140 6.03 8.73 7.63
CA THR A 140 7.40 8.20 7.60
C THR A 140 7.40 6.71 7.91
N LEU A 141 8.23 5.95 7.19
CA LEU A 141 8.41 4.53 7.46
C LEU A 141 9.02 4.33 8.85
N LYS A 142 8.32 3.59 9.71
CA LYS A 142 8.67 3.41 11.13
C LYS A 142 10.12 3.03 11.34
N ARG A 143 10.64 2.09 10.53
CA ARG A 143 12.02 1.61 10.65
C ARG A 143 13.07 2.61 10.17
N VAL A 144 12.74 3.45 9.19
CA VAL A 144 13.63 4.53 8.73
C VAL A 144 13.75 5.57 9.84
N GLU A 145 12.64 5.98 10.44
CA GLU A 145 12.68 6.92 11.56
C GLU A 145 13.33 6.31 12.80
N ALA A 146 13.07 5.03 13.10
CA ALA A 146 13.69 4.35 14.24
C ALA A 146 15.23 4.37 14.15
N LEU A 147 15.80 4.18 12.95
CA LEU A 147 17.26 4.26 12.76
C LEU A 147 17.80 5.64 13.13
N SER A 148 17.16 6.72 12.67
CA SER A 148 17.54 8.08 13.03
C SER A 148 17.37 8.32 14.53
N TYR A 149 16.23 7.94 15.08
CA TYR A 149 15.91 8.19 16.49
C TYR A 149 16.83 7.42 17.45
N ILE A 150 17.23 6.17 17.14
CA ILE A 150 18.20 5.40 17.94
C ILE A 150 19.53 6.15 18.09
N LEU A 151 20.00 6.83 17.04
CA LEU A 151 21.24 7.60 17.07
C LEU A 151 21.11 8.90 17.88
N GLU A 152 19.90 9.43 17.99
CA GLU A 152 19.60 10.70 18.65
C GLU A 152 19.21 10.52 20.13
N TYR A 153 18.72 9.33 20.50
CA TYR A 153 18.05 9.02 21.77
C TYR A 153 18.95 9.17 23.03
N ASN A 154 20.25 9.41 22.89
CA ASN A 154 21.18 9.62 24.02
C ASN A 154 21.78 11.03 24.11
N VAL A 155 21.57 11.88 23.11
CA VAL A 155 22.36 13.12 22.97
C VAL A 155 21.84 14.19 23.93
N HIS A 156 20.51 14.36 24.06
CA HIS A 156 19.91 15.46 24.84
C HIS A 156 18.57 15.13 25.53
N GLU A 157 18.20 13.85 25.67
CA GLU A 157 17.00 13.47 26.42
C GLU A 157 17.25 13.51 27.94
N GLN A 158 16.55 14.42 28.64
CA GLN A 158 16.64 14.53 30.10
C GLN A 158 16.18 13.25 30.84
N ARG A 159 15.36 12.41 30.18
CA ARG A 159 14.85 11.13 30.70
C ARG A 159 15.39 9.93 29.92
N TYR A 160 16.61 10.06 29.37
CA TYR A 160 17.31 8.97 28.72
C TYR A 160 17.34 7.71 29.59
N ASN A 161 16.92 6.57 29.02
CA ASN A 161 17.05 5.28 29.66
C ASN A 161 18.04 4.41 28.84
N PRO A 162 19.21 4.06 29.40
CA PRO A 162 20.21 3.28 28.68
C PRO A 162 19.72 1.88 28.31
N LEU A 163 18.82 1.28 29.09
CA LEU A 163 18.26 -0.03 28.80
C LEU A 163 17.35 0.01 27.57
N ILE A 164 16.60 1.09 27.37
CA ILE A 164 15.75 1.28 26.18
C ILE A 164 16.64 1.43 24.94
N LEU A 165 17.74 2.19 25.03
CA LEU A 165 18.67 2.34 23.91
C LEU A 165 19.33 1.02 23.53
N GLU A 166 19.80 0.27 24.52
CA GLU A 166 20.42 -1.03 24.31
C GLU A 166 19.43 -2.00 23.66
N LEU A 167 18.20 -2.09 24.19
CA LEU A 167 17.13 -2.89 23.62
C LEU A 167 16.85 -2.51 22.16
N ALA A 168 16.68 -1.22 21.87
CA ALA A 168 16.38 -0.75 20.52
C ALA A 168 17.51 -1.07 19.53
N LYS A 169 18.78 -0.97 19.94
CA LYS A 169 19.92 -1.36 19.10
C LYS A 169 19.96 -2.86 18.83
N LEU A 170 19.77 -3.68 19.87
CA LEU A 170 19.79 -5.13 19.74
C LEU A 170 18.63 -5.62 18.86
N ASP A 171 17.41 -5.14 19.11
CA ASP A 171 16.23 -5.45 18.30
C ASP A 171 16.42 -5.03 16.84
N PHE A 172 16.93 -3.81 16.61
CA PHE A 172 17.17 -3.32 15.25
C PHE A 172 18.16 -4.21 14.50
N ASN A 173 19.26 -4.59 15.12
CA ASN A 173 20.30 -5.44 14.53
C ASN A 173 19.82 -6.89 14.32
N LEU A 174 19.05 -7.44 15.26
CA LEU A 174 18.48 -8.79 15.13
C LEU A 174 17.56 -8.87 13.90
N LEU A 175 16.63 -7.92 13.78
CA LEU A 175 15.75 -7.83 12.62
C LEU A 175 16.53 -7.59 11.34
N GLN A 176 17.57 -6.74 11.37
CA GLN A 176 18.45 -6.54 10.20
C GLN A 176 19.10 -7.85 9.74
N HIS A 177 19.58 -8.70 10.66
CA HIS A 177 20.13 -10.01 10.31
C HIS A 177 19.10 -10.98 9.74
N ILE A 178 17.83 -10.90 10.16
CA ILE A 178 16.74 -11.67 9.56
C ILE A 178 16.50 -11.17 8.12
N HIS A 179 16.36 -9.85 7.95
CA HIS A 179 16.09 -9.24 6.65
C HIS A 179 17.21 -9.46 5.62
N GLN A 180 18.47 -9.48 6.05
CA GLN A 180 19.60 -9.81 5.18
C GLN A 180 19.56 -11.27 4.71
N ARG A 181 19.12 -12.19 5.57
CA ARG A 181 18.93 -13.60 5.20
C ARG A 181 17.76 -13.75 4.23
N GLU A 182 16.63 -13.10 4.51
CA GLU A 182 15.45 -13.03 3.64
C GLU A 182 15.84 -12.50 2.25
N LEU A 183 16.57 -11.37 2.18
CA LEU A 183 17.03 -10.78 0.92
C LEU A 183 17.95 -11.73 0.15
N LYS A 184 18.89 -12.41 0.81
CA LYS A 184 19.74 -13.42 0.17
C LYS A 184 18.92 -14.56 -0.46
N THR A 185 17.90 -15.03 0.26
CA THR A 185 16.99 -16.07 -0.25
C THR A 185 16.20 -15.57 -1.45
N ILE A 186 15.70 -14.33 -1.43
CA ILE A 186 14.96 -13.73 -2.56
C ILE A 186 15.88 -13.53 -3.77
N THR A 187 17.10 -13.05 -3.57
CA THR A 187 18.08 -12.89 -4.65
C THR A 187 18.33 -14.21 -5.35
N GLN A 188 18.57 -15.29 -4.60
CA GLN A 188 18.76 -16.62 -5.19
C GLN A 188 17.51 -17.09 -5.96
N TRP A 189 16.33 -16.98 -5.34
CA TRP A 189 15.07 -17.34 -5.98
C TRP A 189 14.84 -16.57 -7.29
N TRP A 190 15.20 -15.29 -7.33
CA TRP A 190 15.06 -14.46 -8.52
C TRP A 190 16.05 -14.81 -9.62
N GLU A 191 17.30 -15.09 -9.27
CA GLU A 191 18.30 -15.58 -10.23
C GLU A 191 17.83 -16.89 -10.88
N ASP A 192 17.34 -17.84 -10.07
CA ASP A 192 16.81 -19.11 -10.56
C ASP A 192 15.60 -18.88 -11.48
N LEU A 193 14.65 -18.04 -11.07
CA LEU A 193 13.46 -17.71 -11.86
C LEU A 193 13.82 -17.01 -13.18
N SER A 194 14.70 -16.01 -13.14
CA SER A 194 15.11 -15.23 -14.31
C SER A 194 15.85 -16.10 -15.33
N ASN A 195 16.75 -16.98 -14.87
CA ASN A 195 17.45 -17.94 -15.72
C ASN A 195 16.48 -18.94 -16.35
N ASP A 196 15.51 -19.43 -15.57
CA ASP A 196 14.51 -20.38 -16.04
C ASP A 196 13.57 -19.78 -17.09
N ILE A 197 13.18 -18.50 -16.95
CA ILE A 197 12.32 -17.83 -17.93
C ILE A 197 13.13 -17.38 -19.16
N GLY A 198 14.40 -17.02 -18.96
CA GLY A 198 15.33 -16.63 -20.02
C GLY A 198 15.10 -15.23 -20.56
N LEU A 199 14.78 -14.27 -19.70
CA LEU A 199 14.44 -12.90 -20.10
C LEU A 199 15.62 -11.95 -19.88
N ASP A 200 16.01 -11.23 -20.92
CA ASP A 200 17.13 -10.27 -20.93
C ASP A 200 16.69 -8.81 -20.79
N TYR A 201 15.38 -8.54 -20.80
CA TYR A 201 14.79 -7.21 -20.80
C TYR A 201 14.28 -6.72 -19.42
N ILE A 202 14.40 -7.54 -18.37
CA ILE A 202 13.82 -7.23 -17.06
C ILE A 202 14.72 -6.28 -16.26
N ARG A 203 14.11 -5.32 -15.57
CA ARG A 203 14.80 -4.45 -14.61
C ARG A 203 15.16 -5.22 -13.34
N ASP A 204 16.36 -5.01 -12.80
CA ASP A 204 16.68 -5.44 -11.45
C ASP A 204 15.96 -4.55 -10.42
N ARG A 205 15.06 -5.15 -9.66
CA ARG A 205 14.21 -4.52 -8.62
C ARG A 205 14.15 -5.33 -7.34
N ILE A 206 15.12 -6.23 -7.11
CA ILE A 206 15.11 -7.16 -5.97
C ILE A 206 15.04 -6.39 -4.65
N VAL A 207 15.90 -5.38 -4.49
CA VAL A 207 16.02 -4.60 -3.26
C VAL A 207 14.78 -3.74 -3.04
N GLU A 208 14.24 -3.11 -4.07
CA GLU A 208 13.05 -2.28 -3.99
C GLU A 208 11.79 -3.09 -3.66
N CYS A 209 11.60 -4.23 -4.32
CA CYS A 209 10.45 -5.11 -4.07
C CYS A 209 10.48 -5.68 -2.65
N TYR A 210 11.67 -6.08 -2.18
CA TYR A 210 11.85 -6.50 -0.80
C TYR A 210 11.65 -5.33 0.19
N PHE A 211 12.16 -4.14 -0.13
CA PHE A 211 11.98 -2.96 0.71
C PHE A 211 10.50 -2.59 0.87
N TRP A 212 9.67 -2.76 -0.18
CA TRP A 212 8.23 -2.57 -0.08
C TRP A 212 7.56 -3.56 0.86
N SER A 213 7.90 -4.85 0.78
CA SER A 213 7.33 -5.84 1.72
C SER A 213 7.79 -5.62 3.16
N TYR A 214 9.07 -5.30 3.34
CA TYR A 214 9.66 -4.89 4.62
C TYR A 214 9.00 -3.66 5.23
N SER A 215 8.63 -2.68 4.40
CA SER A 215 7.95 -1.46 4.85
C SER A 215 6.54 -1.72 5.37
N MET A 216 5.89 -2.78 4.90
CA MET A 216 4.55 -3.19 5.37
C MET A 216 4.63 -3.97 6.69
N TYR A 217 5.60 -4.89 6.79
CA TYR A 217 5.79 -5.73 7.97
C TYR A 217 7.29 -5.86 8.25
N PHE A 218 7.80 -5.34 9.36
CA PHE A 218 9.23 -5.44 9.69
C PHE A 218 9.49 -6.43 10.84
N GLU A 219 8.45 -6.83 11.57
CA GLU A 219 8.55 -7.69 12.74
C GLU A 219 8.88 -9.14 12.32
N GLU A 220 9.66 -9.86 13.13
CA GLU A 220 10.15 -11.21 12.83
C GLU A 220 9.03 -12.20 12.45
N GLU A 221 7.92 -12.16 13.18
CA GLU A 221 6.73 -13.00 12.98
C GLU A 221 6.12 -12.94 11.57
N TYR A 222 6.37 -11.87 10.82
CA TYR A 222 5.86 -11.68 9.46
C TYR A 222 6.83 -12.13 8.37
N THR A 223 7.88 -12.90 8.70
CA THR A 223 8.87 -13.42 7.73
C THR A 223 8.21 -14.04 6.50
N ARG A 224 7.28 -14.98 6.70
CA ARG A 224 6.54 -15.62 5.60
C ARG A 224 5.75 -14.61 4.76
N ALA A 225 5.05 -13.67 5.39
CA ALA A 225 4.27 -12.66 4.70
C ALA A 225 5.14 -11.71 3.87
N ARG A 226 6.28 -11.26 4.41
CA ARG A 226 7.27 -10.45 3.70
C ARG A 226 7.83 -11.16 2.47
N MET A 227 8.18 -12.44 2.61
CA MET A 227 8.76 -13.24 1.53
C MET A 227 7.76 -13.42 0.39
N ILE A 228 6.52 -13.79 0.69
CA ILE A 228 5.44 -13.91 -0.31
C ILE A 228 5.18 -12.55 -1.00
N LEU A 229 5.09 -11.46 -0.22
CA LEU A 229 4.86 -10.13 -0.78
C LEU A 229 6.02 -9.63 -1.65
N ALA A 230 7.26 -9.90 -1.27
CA ALA A 230 8.42 -9.53 -2.08
C ALA A 230 8.40 -10.28 -3.42
N LYS A 231 8.22 -11.62 -3.39
CA LYS A 231 8.08 -12.42 -4.61
C LYS A 231 6.91 -11.93 -5.48
N PHE A 232 5.77 -11.59 -4.85
CA PHE A 232 4.62 -11.00 -5.54
C PHE A 232 4.98 -9.69 -6.26
N PHE A 233 5.62 -8.74 -5.57
CA PHE A 233 6.02 -7.45 -6.17
C PHE A 233 6.99 -7.64 -7.34
N MET A 234 7.88 -8.63 -7.23
CA MET A 234 8.82 -8.97 -8.31
C MET A 234 8.09 -9.56 -9.52
N LEU A 235 7.16 -10.50 -9.32
CA LEU A 235 6.33 -11.04 -10.41
C LEU A 235 5.47 -9.97 -11.08
N THR A 236 4.92 -9.01 -10.31
CA THR A 236 4.17 -7.89 -10.89
C THR A 236 5.07 -6.92 -11.66
N SER A 237 6.29 -6.67 -11.18
CA SER A 237 7.26 -5.83 -11.88
C SER A 237 7.73 -6.48 -13.17
N LEU A 238 7.87 -7.80 -13.15
CA LEU A 238 8.17 -8.60 -14.33
C LEU A 238 7.06 -8.51 -15.37
N LEU A 239 5.81 -8.65 -14.94
CA LEU A 239 4.66 -8.51 -15.81
C LEU A 239 4.58 -7.11 -16.45
N ASP A 240 4.82 -6.06 -15.66
CA ASP A 240 4.92 -4.66 -16.10
C ASP A 240 5.98 -4.49 -17.20
N ASP A 241 7.19 -5.03 -16.99
CA ASP A 241 8.28 -4.98 -17.98
C ASP A 241 7.91 -5.66 -19.29
N THR A 242 7.26 -6.81 -19.22
CA THR A 242 6.78 -7.53 -20.40
C THR A 242 5.77 -6.68 -21.19
N TYR A 243 4.80 -6.06 -20.52
CA TYR A 243 3.79 -5.21 -21.19
C TYR A 243 4.38 -3.93 -21.79
N ASP A 244 5.34 -3.31 -21.12
CA ASP A 244 5.86 -1.99 -21.50
C ASP A 244 6.97 -2.05 -22.55
N THR A 245 7.82 -3.08 -22.50
CA THR A 245 9.10 -3.07 -23.25
C THR A 245 9.18 -4.11 -24.35
N HIS A 246 8.48 -5.25 -24.20
CA HIS A 246 8.76 -6.42 -25.03
C HIS A 246 7.56 -6.92 -25.82
N ALA A 247 6.41 -7.13 -25.18
CA ALA A 247 5.25 -7.71 -25.82
C ALA A 247 4.58 -6.72 -26.78
N THR A 248 4.24 -7.19 -27.97
CA THR A 248 3.39 -6.45 -28.91
C THR A 248 1.97 -6.35 -28.35
N LEU A 249 1.18 -5.37 -28.82
CA LEU A 249 -0.21 -5.21 -28.40
C LEU A 249 -1.05 -6.49 -28.54
N GLU A 250 -0.78 -7.29 -29.58
CA GLU A 250 -1.50 -8.55 -29.81
C GLU A 250 -1.07 -9.65 -28.83
N GLU A 251 0.22 -9.72 -28.50
CA GLU A 251 0.72 -10.62 -27.45
C GLU A 251 0.20 -10.21 -26.07
N CYS A 252 0.17 -8.91 -25.77
CA CYS A 252 -0.42 -8.35 -24.55
C CYS A 252 -1.88 -8.76 -24.38
N ARG A 253 -2.68 -8.74 -25.46
CA ARG A 253 -4.08 -9.19 -25.42
C ARG A 253 -4.20 -10.68 -25.11
N LYS A 254 -3.38 -11.50 -25.74
CA LYS A 254 -3.37 -12.96 -25.49
C LYS A 254 -2.92 -13.27 -24.07
N LEU A 255 -1.88 -12.59 -23.59
CA LEU A 255 -1.39 -12.72 -22.21
C LEU A 255 -2.47 -12.29 -21.21
N ASN A 256 -3.20 -11.21 -21.50
CA ASN A 256 -4.30 -10.76 -20.67
C ASN A 256 -5.43 -11.80 -20.59
N VAL A 257 -5.78 -12.46 -21.69
CA VAL A 257 -6.77 -13.56 -21.68
C VAL A 257 -6.29 -14.71 -20.81
N ALA A 258 -5.03 -15.15 -20.95
CA ALA A 258 -4.47 -16.22 -20.13
C ALA A 258 -4.42 -15.86 -18.63
N ILE A 259 -4.08 -14.62 -18.29
CA ILE A 259 -4.11 -14.13 -16.91
C ILE A 259 -5.54 -14.09 -16.36
N GLN A 260 -6.52 -13.70 -17.17
CA GLN A 260 -7.92 -13.69 -16.75
C GLN A 260 -8.48 -15.08 -16.50
N SER A 261 -8.16 -16.06 -17.35
CA SER A 261 -8.61 -17.44 -17.14
C SER A 261 -7.85 -18.12 -16.00
N TRP A 262 -6.58 -17.75 -15.80
CA TRP A 262 -5.70 -18.36 -14.80
C TRP A 262 -5.65 -19.89 -14.96
N ASP A 263 -5.73 -20.37 -16.21
CA ASP A 263 -5.77 -21.79 -16.58
C ASP A 263 -4.59 -22.13 -17.50
N GLU A 264 -3.95 -23.27 -17.24
CA GLU A 264 -2.85 -23.76 -18.05
C GLU A 264 -3.30 -24.27 -19.43
N SER A 265 -4.59 -24.59 -19.62
CA SER A 265 -5.10 -25.03 -20.93
C SER A 265 -5.07 -23.93 -21.99
N ASP A 266 -5.14 -22.66 -21.56
CA ASP A 266 -5.26 -21.51 -22.46
C ASP A 266 -3.90 -20.95 -22.92
N ILE A 267 -2.80 -21.58 -22.52
CA ILE A 267 -1.44 -21.10 -22.80
C ILE A 267 -1.04 -21.34 -24.28
N SER A 268 -1.77 -22.20 -25.00
CA SER A 268 -1.47 -22.57 -26.38
C SER A 268 -1.43 -21.39 -27.35
N VAL A 269 -2.15 -20.29 -27.05
CA VAL A 269 -2.21 -19.09 -27.88
C VAL A 269 -1.04 -18.14 -27.69
N LEU A 270 -0.25 -18.29 -26.61
CA LEU A 270 0.88 -17.42 -26.29
C LEU A 270 2.12 -17.78 -27.14
N PRO A 271 3.02 -16.82 -27.43
CA PRO A 271 4.39 -17.11 -27.86
C PRO A 271 5.15 -17.91 -26.80
N ASP A 272 6.11 -18.73 -27.20
CA ASP A 272 6.80 -19.68 -26.30
C ASP A 272 7.47 -19.00 -25.08
N TYR A 273 8.04 -17.80 -25.24
CA TYR A 273 8.61 -17.05 -24.10
C TYR A 273 7.53 -16.62 -23.10
N LEU A 274 6.35 -16.19 -23.56
CA LEU A 274 5.21 -15.84 -22.70
C LEU A 274 4.55 -17.06 -22.07
N LYS A 275 4.59 -18.23 -22.72
CA LYS A 275 4.13 -19.49 -22.12
C LYS A 275 4.96 -19.81 -20.88
N ASN A 276 6.28 -19.82 -21.03
CA ASN A 276 7.19 -20.15 -19.95
C ASN A 276 7.06 -19.12 -18.81
N PHE A 277 7.02 -17.83 -19.15
CA PHE A 277 6.74 -16.75 -18.20
C PHE A 277 5.44 -16.99 -17.41
N PHE A 278 4.32 -17.22 -18.10
CA PHE A 278 3.02 -17.42 -17.46
C PHE A 278 3.00 -18.65 -16.54
N LEU A 279 3.55 -19.79 -17.00
CA LEU A 279 3.68 -21.00 -16.20
C LEU A 279 4.49 -20.78 -14.92
N LYS A 280 5.58 -20.01 -15.01
CA LYS A 280 6.41 -19.68 -13.85
C LYS A 280 5.70 -18.74 -12.88
N VAL A 281 4.94 -17.77 -13.36
CA VAL A 281 4.05 -16.96 -12.52
C VAL A 281 3.05 -17.87 -11.80
N MET A 282 2.31 -18.71 -12.53
CA MET A 282 1.32 -19.64 -11.98
C MET A 282 1.91 -20.55 -10.89
N SER A 283 3.06 -21.15 -11.15
CA SER A 283 3.78 -22.03 -10.22
C SER A 283 4.13 -21.33 -8.90
N ASN A 284 4.59 -20.08 -8.95
CA ASN A 284 4.86 -19.30 -7.73
C ASN A 284 3.59 -19.05 -6.91
N PHE A 285 2.44 -18.81 -7.55
CA PHE A 285 1.18 -18.66 -6.82
C PHE A 285 0.70 -19.97 -6.17
N VAL A 286 1.05 -21.12 -6.75
CA VAL A 286 0.83 -22.43 -6.12
C VAL A 286 1.80 -22.62 -4.94
N GLU A 287 3.07 -22.22 -5.06
CA GLU A 287 4.03 -22.22 -3.95
C GLU A 287 3.49 -21.39 -2.77
N PHE A 288 2.98 -20.18 -3.05
CA PHE A 288 2.37 -19.33 -2.02
C PHE A 288 1.20 -20.04 -1.35
N GLU A 289 0.38 -20.82 -2.07
CA GLU A 289 -0.77 -21.53 -1.49
C GLU A 289 -0.35 -22.67 -0.57
N ASN A 290 0.77 -23.32 -0.91
CA ASN A 290 1.32 -24.41 -0.14
C ASN A 290 1.99 -23.92 1.16
N GLU A 291 2.51 -22.68 1.18
CA GLU A 291 3.05 -22.05 2.39
C GLU A 291 1.95 -21.64 3.42
N LEU A 292 0.69 -21.63 3.00
CA LEU A 292 -0.46 -21.24 3.81
C LEU A 292 -1.17 -22.44 4.46
N GLU A 293 -1.58 -22.27 5.72
CA GLU A 293 -2.41 -23.27 6.40
C GLU A 293 -3.76 -23.45 5.69
N PRO A 294 -4.38 -24.65 5.74
CA PRO A 294 -5.57 -24.97 4.96
C PRO A 294 -6.71 -23.95 5.11
N HIS A 295 -6.91 -23.42 6.32
CA HIS A 295 -7.98 -22.49 6.63
C HIS A 295 -7.72 -21.05 6.12
N ILE A 296 -6.49 -20.70 5.74
CA ILE A 296 -6.10 -19.38 5.19
C ILE A 296 -5.74 -19.42 3.70
N ARG A 297 -5.75 -20.58 3.04
CA ARG A 297 -5.46 -20.69 1.58
C ARG A 297 -6.35 -19.80 0.71
N HIS A 298 -7.58 -19.54 1.15
CA HIS A 298 -8.50 -18.61 0.46
C HIS A 298 -7.89 -17.20 0.27
N ARG A 299 -6.89 -16.80 1.06
CA ARG A 299 -6.17 -15.52 0.91
C ARG A 299 -5.41 -15.42 -0.41
N ASN A 300 -4.94 -16.52 -0.98
CA ASN A 300 -4.29 -16.46 -2.29
C ASN A 300 -5.25 -16.27 -3.45
N ALA A 301 -6.52 -16.63 -3.29
CA ALA A 301 -7.54 -16.18 -4.24
C ALA A 301 -7.65 -14.65 -4.27
N TYR A 302 -7.35 -13.94 -3.17
CA TYR A 302 -7.28 -12.47 -3.17
C TYR A 302 -6.02 -11.98 -3.87
N ILE A 303 -4.86 -12.57 -3.61
CA ILE A 303 -3.61 -12.16 -4.26
C ILE A 303 -3.70 -12.39 -5.78
N ARG A 304 -4.24 -13.55 -6.22
CA ARG A 304 -4.56 -13.83 -7.64
C ARG A 304 -5.50 -12.78 -8.22
N LYS A 305 -6.56 -12.42 -7.49
CA LYS A 305 -7.50 -11.37 -7.94
C LYS A 305 -6.86 -9.98 -8.03
N VAL A 306 -5.95 -9.64 -7.13
CA VAL A 306 -5.18 -8.39 -7.23
C VAL A 306 -4.28 -8.42 -8.46
N SER A 307 -3.61 -9.54 -8.77
CA SER A 307 -2.83 -9.69 -10.00
C SER A 307 -3.67 -9.55 -11.27
N ILE A 308 -4.83 -10.21 -11.31
CA ILE A 308 -5.79 -10.09 -12.41
C ILE A 308 -6.26 -8.63 -12.52
N TRP A 309 -6.62 -7.99 -11.39
CA TRP A 309 -7.04 -6.60 -11.40
C TRP A 309 -5.93 -5.66 -11.86
N SER A 310 -4.67 -5.84 -11.43
CA SER A 310 -3.55 -5.02 -11.90
C SER A 310 -3.26 -5.21 -13.39
N ALA A 311 -3.46 -6.42 -13.93
CA ALA A 311 -3.28 -6.69 -15.35
C ALA A 311 -4.44 -6.16 -16.22
N VAL A 312 -5.65 -6.08 -15.66
CA VAL A 312 -6.90 -5.80 -16.40
C VAL A 312 -7.45 -4.39 -16.14
N ALA A 313 -6.97 -3.67 -15.11
CA ALA A 313 -7.52 -2.37 -14.74
C ALA A 313 -7.39 -1.37 -15.89
N PRO A 314 -8.51 -0.81 -16.39
CA PRO A 314 -8.44 0.27 -17.37
C PRO A 314 -7.76 1.49 -16.71
N PRO A 315 -6.97 2.28 -17.47
CA PRO A 315 -6.23 3.44 -16.96
C PRO A 315 -7.10 4.59 -16.40
N ALA A 316 -8.42 4.39 -16.25
CA ALA A 316 -9.41 5.41 -15.89
C ALA A 316 -10.30 5.00 -14.69
N LEU A 317 -9.77 4.27 -13.71
CA LEU A 317 -10.47 4.10 -12.44
C LEU A 317 -10.35 5.39 -11.59
N PRO A 318 -11.46 5.99 -11.13
CA PRO A 318 -11.42 7.14 -10.25
C PRO A 318 -10.78 6.76 -8.91
N ARG A 319 -9.96 7.68 -8.38
CA ARG A 319 -9.11 7.56 -7.18
C ARG A 319 -9.83 7.14 -5.88
N SER A 320 -11.14 6.93 -5.88
CA SER A 320 -11.95 6.62 -4.69
C SER A 320 -12.20 5.13 -4.43
N ALA A 321 -11.85 4.23 -5.35
CA ALA A 321 -12.11 2.78 -5.22
C ALA A 321 -10.85 1.91 -5.06
N SER A 322 -9.69 2.52 -4.83
CA SER A 322 -8.47 1.79 -4.47
C SER A 322 -8.53 1.32 -3.02
N LEU A 323 -8.38 0.02 -2.78
CA LEU A 323 -8.00 -0.52 -1.47
C LEU A 323 -6.88 0.36 -0.88
N PRO A 324 -6.94 0.73 0.41
CA PRO A 324 -5.98 1.66 1.01
C PRO A 324 -4.51 1.26 0.82
N ILE A 325 -4.24 -0.04 0.62
CA ILE A 325 -2.89 -0.58 0.40
C ILE A 325 -2.37 -0.27 -1.02
N LEU A 326 -3.26 -0.21 -2.03
CA LEU A 326 -2.89 0.06 -3.43
C LEU A 326 -2.77 1.57 -3.73
N SER A 327 -3.44 2.45 -2.96
CA SER A 327 -3.29 3.90 -3.15
C SER A 327 -1.88 4.42 -2.84
N TRP A 328 -1.10 3.68 -2.04
CA TRP A 328 0.32 4.00 -1.77
C TRP A 328 1.27 3.54 -2.89
N LEU A 329 0.85 2.59 -3.73
CA LEU A 329 1.67 2.02 -4.82
C LEU A 329 1.51 2.79 -6.15
N LEU A 330 0.37 3.48 -6.32
CA LEU A 330 0.03 4.23 -7.53
C LEU A 330 0.91 5.44 -7.91
N PRO A 331 1.65 6.14 -7.02
CA PRO A 331 2.38 7.34 -7.44
C PRO A 331 3.63 7.10 -8.31
N LEU A 332 4.11 5.87 -8.47
CA LEU A 332 5.35 5.58 -9.24
C LEU A 332 5.12 4.85 -10.57
N ALA A 333 3.94 4.24 -10.78
CA ALA A 333 3.51 3.75 -12.09
C ALA A 333 2.94 4.90 -12.93
N THR A 334 3.79 5.87 -13.30
CA THR A 334 3.39 6.91 -14.24
C THR A 334 3.36 6.30 -15.64
N VAL A 335 2.17 5.84 -16.06
CA VAL A 335 1.86 5.46 -17.44
C VAL A 335 2.20 6.63 -18.37
N ARG A 336 3.39 6.60 -18.98
CA ARG A 336 3.72 7.43 -20.14
C ARG A 336 3.14 6.76 -21.37
N ARG A 337 1.98 7.28 -21.77
CA ARG A 337 1.28 7.10 -23.06
C ARG A 337 2.13 6.44 -24.15
N CYS A 338 1.65 5.30 -24.67
CA CYS A 338 1.83 4.95 -26.08
C CYS A 338 1.24 6.08 -26.93
N ARG A 339 2.07 7.07 -27.29
CA ARG A 339 1.74 8.01 -28.35
C ARG A 339 2.04 7.28 -29.65
N ALA A 340 1.01 6.72 -30.26
CA ALA A 340 1.08 6.28 -31.66
C ALA A 340 1.63 7.44 -32.49
N ARG A 341 2.82 7.27 -33.07
CA ARG A 341 3.21 8.03 -34.26
C ARG A 341 2.94 7.09 -35.43
N GLY A 342 2.06 7.56 -36.32
CA GLY A 342 1.80 6.91 -37.60
C GLY A 342 2.91 7.12 -38.60
#